data_AF-A0A964IDR8-F1
#
_entry.id   AF-A0A964IDR8-F1
#
_cell.length_a   1.000
_cell.length_b   1.000
_cell.length_c   1.000
_cell.angle_alpha   90.00
_cell.angle_beta   90.00
_cell.angle_gamma   90.00
#
_symmetry.space_group_name_H-M   'P 1'
#
loop_
_entity.id
_entity.type
_entity.pdbx_description
1 polymer ?
#
loop_
_entity_poly.entity_id
_entity_poly.type
_entity_poly.pdbx_seq_one_letter_code
_entity_poly.pdbx_strand_id
1 'polypeptide(L)'
;MRIRHLAFAVAGVALATTGCNQSVTLYQPTLPPEAIVTEVLTGTVAAAVNGVFQNTIKTYTVVGQGGGPVTITLTSAVQARPDGTQQPNMPMGVGAGTVTAGGVCIVAATAYVATIPGAGPHLSGSLAQGTYCIQVSDVSGQVGPVAFSITVTHP
;
A
#
# COMPACT_ATOMS: atom_id res chain seq x y z
N MET A 1 29.45 68.40 -60.46
CA MET A 1 29.02 68.41 -59.04
C MET A 1 29.37 67.05 -58.47
N ARG A 2 30.56 66.83 -57.89
CA ARG A 2 30.98 67.10 -56.50
C ARG A 2 30.12 66.39 -55.43
N ILE A 3 30.81 65.52 -54.65
CA ILE A 3 30.72 65.35 -53.17
C ILE A 3 29.58 64.39 -52.71
N ARG A 4 29.75 63.39 -51.82
CA ARG A 4 30.75 63.07 -50.76
C ARG A 4 30.69 61.59 -50.34
N HIS A 5 31.83 61.09 -49.88
CA HIS A 5 32.01 59.86 -49.09
C HIS A 5 31.30 59.93 -47.73
N LEU A 6 30.77 58.80 -47.25
CA LEU A 6 30.62 58.51 -45.82
C LEU A 6 30.88 57.03 -45.57
N ALA A 7 32.06 56.75 -44.98
CA ALA A 7 32.41 55.46 -44.42
C ALA A 7 31.85 55.38 -42.99
N PHE A 8 31.05 54.36 -42.69
CA PHE A 8 30.60 54.03 -41.34
C PHE A 8 31.50 52.92 -40.79
N ALA A 9 32.37 53.26 -39.85
CA ALA A 9 33.17 52.30 -39.08
C ALA A 9 32.31 51.78 -37.91
N VAL A 10 31.91 50.52 -37.96
CA VAL A 10 31.22 49.83 -36.85
C VAL A 10 32.29 49.18 -35.98
N ALA A 11 32.49 49.71 -34.78
CA ALA A 11 33.33 49.12 -33.75
C ALA A 11 32.58 47.94 -33.11
N GLY A 12 32.96 46.70 -33.44
CA GLY A 12 32.46 45.50 -32.80
C GLY A 12 33.16 45.25 -31.47
N VAL A 13 32.41 45.38 -30.37
CA VAL A 13 32.86 44.97 -29.03
C VAL A 13 32.55 43.48 -28.87
N ALA A 14 33.59 42.65 -28.86
CA ALA A 14 33.46 41.21 -28.59
C ALA A 14 33.43 40.98 -27.06
N LEU A 15 32.26 40.62 -26.54
CA LEU A 15 32.11 40.11 -25.17
C LEU A 15 32.47 38.62 -25.14
N ALA A 16 33.68 38.30 -24.67
CA ALA A 16 34.05 36.93 -24.34
C ALA A 16 33.34 36.52 -23.04
N THR A 17 32.22 35.81 -23.15
CA THR A 17 31.60 35.12 -22.01
C THR A 17 32.38 33.84 -21.76
N THR A 18 33.30 33.85 -20.80
CA THR A 18 33.88 32.64 -20.24
C THR A 18 32.79 31.92 -19.46
N GLY A 19 32.08 31.01 -20.12
CA GLY A 19 31.17 30.08 -19.46
C GLY A 19 31.96 29.15 -18.55
N CYS A 20 31.90 29.38 -17.25
CA CYS A 20 32.47 28.48 -16.26
C CYS A 20 31.76 27.11 -16.35
N ASN A 21 32.42 26.12 -16.95
CA ASN A 21 32.05 24.71 -16.84
C ASN A 21 32.33 24.23 -15.40
N GLN A 22 31.50 24.63 -14.45
CA GLN A 22 31.50 24.01 -13.13
C GLN A 22 30.54 22.84 -13.17
N SER A 23 31.08 21.63 -13.27
CA SER A 23 30.34 20.40 -13.01
C SER A 23 29.96 20.38 -11.54
N VAL A 24 28.79 20.90 -11.21
CA VAL A 24 28.23 20.81 -9.86
C VAL A 24 27.78 19.37 -9.66
N THR A 25 28.51 18.63 -8.81
CA THR A 25 28.03 17.34 -8.32
C THR A 25 26.96 17.63 -7.29
N LEU A 26 25.69 17.51 -7.68
CA LEU A 26 24.58 17.62 -6.72
C LEU A 26 24.66 16.44 -5.78
N TYR A 27 24.90 16.71 -4.49
CA TYR A 27 24.69 15.71 -3.45
C TYR A 27 23.19 15.42 -3.39
N GLN A 28 22.80 14.21 -3.79
CA GLN A 28 21.44 13.75 -3.60
C GLN A 28 21.19 13.60 -2.09
N PRO A 29 20.20 14.30 -1.51
CA PRO A 29 19.89 14.14 -0.10
C PRO A 29 19.59 12.66 0.19
N THR A 30 20.25 12.09 1.19
CA THR A 30 19.84 10.80 1.73
C THR A 30 18.54 11.02 2.47
N LEU A 31 17.43 10.47 1.95
CA LEU A 31 16.16 10.46 2.66
C LEU A 31 16.34 9.75 4.02
N PRO A 32 15.68 10.23 5.09
CA PRO A 32 15.69 9.54 6.36
C PRO A 32 15.20 8.09 6.21
N PRO A 33 15.72 7.13 6.99
CA PRO A 33 15.17 5.79 7.04
C PRO A 33 13.68 5.83 7.41
N GLU A 34 12.85 5.17 6.62
CA GLU A 34 11.41 5.07 6.85
C GLU A 34 11.15 4.10 8.01
N ALA A 35 10.29 4.48 8.95
CA ALA A 35 9.98 3.65 10.11
C ALA A 35 9.00 2.55 9.68
N ILE A 36 9.33 1.29 9.97
CA ILE A 36 8.39 0.19 9.74
C ILE A 36 7.43 0.07 10.93
N VAL A 37 6.14 0.17 10.63
CA VAL A 37 5.04 0.00 11.57
C VAL A 37 4.49 -1.42 11.45
N THR A 38 4.09 -1.99 12.58
CA THR A 38 3.34 -3.25 12.63
C THR A 38 2.02 -3.02 13.34
N GLU A 39 0.93 -3.23 12.63
CA GLU A 39 -0.44 -3.12 13.13
C GLU A 39 -1.04 -4.50 13.35
N VAL A 40 -1.84 -4.65 14.42
CA VAL A 40 -2.64 -5.85 14.66
C VAL A 40 -4.11 -5.47 14.56
N LEU A 41 -4.77 -5.99 13.53
CA LEU A 41 -6.15 -5.73 13.19
C LEU A 41 -7.00 -6.94 13.58
N THR A 42 -7.90 -6.76 14.53
CA THR A 42 -8.81 -7.82 14.99
C THR A 42 -10.24 -7.57 14.53
N GLY A 43 -11.02 -8.64 14.40
CA GLY A 43 -12.41 -8.56 14.01
C GLY A 43 -13.13 -9.90 14.06
N THR A 44 -14.36 -9.91 13.56
CA THR A 44 -15.18 -11.11 13.49
C THR A 44 -15.87 -11.19 12.15
N VAL A 45 -15.71 -12.29 11.43
CA VAL A 45 -16.57 -12.61 10.28
C VAL A 45 -17.80 -13.33 10.82
N ALA A 46 -19.00 -12.83 10.51
CA ALA A 46 -20.25 -13.46 10.92
C ALA A 46 -20.44 -14.84 10.28
N ALA A 47 -21.28 -15.68 10.89
CA ALA A 47 -21.66 -16.96 10.28
C ALA A 47 -22.36 -16.74 8.93
N ALA A 48 -22.28 -17.73 8.03
CA ALA A 48 -23.02 -17.67 6.78
C ALA A 48 -24.53 -17.55 7.04
N VAL A 49 -25.21 -16.66 6.32
CA VAL A 49 -26.66 -16.41 6.47
C VAL A 49 -27.36 -16.91 5.21
N ASN A 50 -28.25 -17.90 5.34
CA ASN A 50 -28.96 -18.50 4.21
C ASN A 50 -28.02 -19.00 3.09
N GLY A 51 -26.85 -19.55 3.45
CA GLY A 51 -25.83 -20.00 2.50
C GLY A 51 -24.98 -18.88 1.90
N VAL A 52 -25.20 -17.62 2.27
CA VAL A 52 -24.39 -16.48 1.81
C VAL A 52 -23.20 -16.30 2.75
N PHE A 53 -22.00 -16.46 2.20
CA PHE A 53 -20.75 -16.21 2.90
C PHE A 53 -20.61 -14.74 3.29
N GLN A 54 -20.07 -14.50 4.48
CA GLN A 54 -19.91 -13.17 5.04
C GLN A 54 -18.46 -12.71 4.93
N ASN A 55 -18.25 -11.40 5.08
CA ASN A 55 -16.92 -10.82 5.14
C ASN A 55 -16.86 -9.69 6.17
N THR A 56 -15.66 -9.21 6.44
CA THR A 56 -15.40 -8.04 7.27
C THR A 56 -14.20 -7.30 6.71
N ILE A 57 -14.28 -5.98 6.76
CA ILE A 57 -13.27 -5.08 6.23
C ILE A 57 -12.51 -4.41 7.39
N LYS A 58 -11.20 -4.30 7.24
CA LYS A 58 -10.32 -3.51 8.08
C LYS A 58 -9.51 -2.57 7.19
N THR A 59 -9.10 -1.43 7.72
CA THR A 59 -8.33 -0.43 6.99
C THR A 59 -7.01 -0.16 7.70
N TYR A 60 -5.98 0.12 6.94
CA TYR A 60 -4.67 0.58 7.42
C TYR A 60 -4.14 1.64 6.45
N THR A 61 -3.18 2.45 6.89
CA THR A 61 -2.63 3.53 6.07
C THR A 61 -1.13 3.41 5.96
N VAL A 62 -0.63 3.35 4.73
CA VAL A 62 0.80 3.42 4.42
C VAL A 62 1.17 4.90 4.35
N VAL A 63 2.02 5.36 5.27
CA VAL A 63 2.25 6.79 5.48
C VAL A 63 3.58 7.30 4.96
N GLY A 64 4.59 6.45 4.81
CA GLY A 64 5.91 6.97 4.53
C GLY A 64 6.16 7.39 3.06
N GLN A 65 7.29 8.05 2.85
CA GLN A 65 7.55 8.93 1.69
C GLN A 65 7.83 8.14 0.41
N GLY A 66 6.76 7.68 -0.24
CA GLY A 66 6.81 6.89 -1.47
C GLY A 66 6.13 5.53 -1.35
N GLY A 67 5.69 5.17 -0.14
CA GLY A 67 5.21 3.84 0.18
C GLY A 67 6.34 2.82 0.29
N GLY A 68 6.03 1.54 0.23
CA GLY A 68 7.04 0.51 0.31
C GLY A 68 6.49 -0.88 0.60
N PRO A 69 7.34 -1.80 1.10
CA PRO A 69 6.96 -3.20 1.26
C PRO A 69 5.89 -3.37 2.32
N VAL A 70 4.81 -4.07 1.95
CA VAL A 70 3.72 -4.42 2.84
C VAL A 70 3.61 -5.94 2.93
N THR A 71 3.40 -6.43 4.15
CA THR A 71 3.06 -7.84 4.39
C THR A 71 1.80 -7.94 5.24
N ILE A 72 0.97 -8.93 4.93
CA ILE A 72 -0.29 -9.21 5.62
C ILE A 72 -0.30 -10.67 6.04
N THR A 73 -0.53 -10.91 7.32
CA THR A 73 -0.53 -12.24 7.93
C THR A 73 -1.80 -12.46 8.73
N LEU A 74 -2.61 -13.45 8.36
CA LEU A 74 -3.62 -14.01 9.26
C LEU A 74 -2.94 -14.76 10.39
N THR A 75 -2.99 -14.24 11.60
CA THR A 75 -2.33 -14.80 12.77
C THR A 75 -3.27 -15.62 13.65
N SER A 76 -4.57 -15.35 13.61
CA SER A 76 -5.59 -16.22 14.24
C SER A 76 -6.92 -16.20 13.47
N ALA A 77 -7.63 -17.32 13.54
CA ALA A 77 -9.00 -17.48 13.06
C ALA A 77 -9.65 -18.59 13.87
N VAL A 78 -10.57 -18.22 14.76
CA VAL A 78 -11.22 -19.14 15.71
C VAL A 78 -12.73 -18.99 15.58
N GLN A 79 -13.40 -20.07 15.18
CA GLN A 79 -14.85 -20.12 15.15
C GLN A 79 -15.40 -20.40 16.54
N ALA A 80 -16.38 -19.60 16.97
CA ALA A 80 -17.27 -19.97 18.06
C ALA A 80 -18.46 -20.75 17.46
N ARG A 81 -18.56 -22.05 17.78
CA ARG A 81 -19.64 -22.90 17.27
C ARG A 81 -20.91 -22.73 18.12
N PRO A 82 -22.10 -23.03 17.56
CA PRO A 82 -23.37 -22.95 18.30
C PRO A 82 -23.45 -23.83 19.55
N ASP A 83 -22.65 -24.90 19.62
CA ASP A 83 -22.54 -25.80 20.78
C ASP A 83 -21.66 -25.23 21.91
N GLY A 84 -21.12 -24.02 21.75
CA GLY A 84 -20.22 -23.36 22.70
C GLY A 84 -18.75 -23.77 22.58
N THR A 85 -18.42 -24.71 21.69
CA THR A 85 -17.03 -25.11 21.44
C THR A 85 -16.32 -24.10 20.54
N GLN A 86 -14.98 -24.09 20.62
CA GLN A 86 -14.14 -23.29 19.73
C GLN A 86 -13.41 -24.18 18.74
N GLN A 87 -13.41 -23.79 17.47
CA GLN A 87 -12.63 -24.44 16.43
C GLN A 87 -11.52 -23.47 15.97
N PRO A 88 -10.25 -23.73 16.36
CA PRO A 88 -9.12 -22.93 15.87
C PRO A 88 -8.79 -23.28 14.42
N ASN A 89 -7.92 -22.47 13.82
CA ASN A 89 -7.37 -22.66 12.48
C ASN A 89 -8.42 -22.72 11.37
N MET A 90 -9.47 -21.89 11.49
CA MET A 90 -10.50 -21.80 10.46
C MET A 90 -9.91 -21.27 9.14
N PRO A 91 -10.15 -21.93 8.00
CA PRO A 91 -9.78 -21.39 6.70
C PRO A 91 -10.57 -20.11 6.41
N MET A 92 -9.86 -19.03 6.08
CA MET A 92 -10.44 -17.73 5.74
C MET A 92 -9.84 -17.23 4.42
N GLY A 93 -10.64 -16.49 3.66
CA GLY A 93 -10.16 -15.71 2.53
C GLY A 93 -9.61 -14.38 3.01
N VAL A 94 -8.35 -14.09 2.72
CA VAL A 94 -7.69 -12.81 3.02
C VAL A 94 -7.45 -12.09 1.70
N GLY A 95 -8.07 -10.93 1.53
CA GLY A 95 -7.88 -10.05 0.38
C GLY A 95 -7.33 -8.69 0.80
N ALA A 96 -6.50 -8.09 -0.04
CA ALA A 96 -6.02 -6.71 0.13
C ALA A 96 -6.44 -5.85 -1.07
N GLY A 97 -6.71 -4.57 -0.82
CA GLY A 97 -7.23 -3.68 -1.86
C GLY A 97 -7.33 -2.23 -1.44
N THR A 98 -8.11 -1.45 -2.18
CA THR A 98 -8.38 -0.04 -1.90
C THR A 98 -9.79 0.16 -1.37
N VAL A 99 -9.94 1.14 -0.49
CA VAL A 99 -11.25 1.52 0.05
C VAL A 99 -11.91 2.56 -0.87
N THR A 100 -13.17 2.34 -1.23
CA THR A 100 -13.96 3.36 -1.93
C THR A 100 -14.43 4.45 -0.98
N ALA A 101 -14.91 5.58 -1.51
CA ALA A 101 -15.54 6.62 -0.69
C ALA A 101 -16.76 6.11 0.13
N GLY A 102 -17.37 4.99 -0.27
CA GLY A 102 -18.46 4.35 0.46
C GLY A 102 -18.02 3.29 1.49
N GLY A 103 -16.72 3.13 1.74
CA GLY A 103 -16.19 2.16 2.70
C GLY A 103 -16.13 0.72 2.18
N VAL A 104 -16.40 0.50 0.89
CA VAL A 104 -16.30 -0.84 0.27
C VAL A 104 -14.84 -1.13 -0.05
N CYS A 105 -14.38 -2.34 0.28
CA CYS A 105 -13.05 -2.80 -0.08
C CYS A 105 -13.06 -3.41 -1.49
N ILE A 106 -12.38 -2.77 -2.44
CA ILE A 106 -12.14 -3.34 -3.77
C ILE A 106 -10.85 -4.16 -3.70
N VAL A 107 -11.00 -5.46 -3.45
CA VAL A 107 -9.88 -6.40 -3.40
C VAL A 107 -9.21 -6.48 -4.77
N ALA A 108 -7.89 -6.35 -4.81
CA ALA A 108 -7.14 -6.53 -6.05
C ALA A 108 -7.14 -8.00 -6.46
N ALA A 109 -7.34 -8.27 -7.75
CA ALA A 109 -7.47 -9.64 -8.28
C ALA A 109 -6.26 -10.54 -7.97
N THR A 110 -5.07 -9.96 -7.82
CA THR A 110 -3.82 -10.65 -7.50
C THR A 110 -3.48 -10.68 -6.01
N ALA A 111 -4.30 -10.05 -5.16
CA ALA A 111 -4.04 -9.88 -3.73
C ALA A 111 -5.13 -10.57 -2.89
N TYR A 112 -5.43 -11.82 -3.22
CA TYR A 112 -6.37 -12.66 -2.49
C TYR A 112 -5.83 -14.07 -2.31
N VAL A 113 -6.02 -14.64 -1.11
CA VAL A 113 -5.63 -16.01 -0.80
C VAL A 113 -6.61 -16.62 0.20
N ALA A 114 -7.00 -17.88 -0.02
CA ALA A 114 -7.67 -18.70 0.99
C ALA A 114 -6.60 -19.44 1.81
N THR A 115 -6.57 -19.20 3.12
CA THR A 115 -5.50 -19.71 3.98
C THR A 115 -6.02 -20.03 5.39
N ILE A 116 -5.23 -20.77 6.16
CA ILE A 116 -5.38 -20.89 7.62
C ILE A 116 -4.41 -19.92 8.31
N PRO A 117 -4.62 -19.59 9.60
CA PRO A 117 -3.68 -18.79 10.36
C PRO A 117 -2.26 -19.38 10.39
N GLY A 118 -1.26 -18.51 10.39
CA GLY A 118 0.15 -18.91 10.38
C GLY A 118 1.09 -17.80 10.84
N ALA A 119 2.38 -18.14 10.96
CA ALA A 119 3.42 -17.22 11.39
C ALA A 119 4.09 -16.44 10.24
N GLY A 120 3.91 -16.89 8.99
CA GLY A 120 4.50 -16.27 7.79
C GLY A 120 3.51 -15.37 7.03
N PRO A 121 4.01 -14.46 6.19
CA PRO A 121 3.17 -13.60 5.36
C PRO A 121 2.33 -14.42 4.39
N HIS A 122 1.04 -14.11 4.33
CA HIS A 122 0.11 -14.72 3.38
C HIS A 122 0.01 -13.90 2.09
N LEU A 123 0.07 -12.57 2.23
CA LEU A 123 0.21 -11.64 1.12
C LEU A 123 1.42 -10.75 1.38
N SER A 124 2.16 -10.45 0.31
CA SER A 124 3.24 -9.48 0.33
C SER A 124 3.31 -8.72 -0.99
N GLY A 125 3.81 -7.49 -0.94
CA GLY A 125 3.95 -6.64 -2.12
C GLY A 125 4.56 -5.30 -1.76
N SER A 126 4.52 -4.37 -2.71
CA SER A 126 4.87 -2.96 -2.46
C SER A 126 3.66 -2.10 -2.80
N LEU A 127 3.36 -1.15 -1.92
CA LEU A 127 2.23 -0.23 -2.06
C LEU A 127 2.75 1.20 -2.04
N ALA A 128 2.10 2.08 -2.79
CA ALA A 128 2.33 3.52 -2.67
C ALA A 128 1.77 4.04 -1.34
N GLN A 129 2.04 5.30 -1.03
CA GLN A 129 1.37 5.98 0.08
C GLN A 129 -0.14 6.01 -0.15
N GLY A 130 -0.92 5.68 0.88
CA GLY A 130 -2.38 5.71 0.80
C GLY A 130 -3.08 4.85 1.84
N THR A 131 -4.42 4.92 1.85
CA THR A 131 -5.27 4.08 2.68
C THR A 131 -5.70 2.84 1.92
N TYR A 132 -5.46 1.69 2.54
CA TYR A 132 -5.75 0.37 1.99
C TYR A 132 -6.73 -0.37 2.90
N CYS A 133 -7.32 -1.42 2.36
CA CYS A 133 -8.24 -2.28 3.08
C CYS A 133 -7.81 -3.74 3.01
N ILE A 134 -8.17 -4.47 4.05
CA ILE A 134 -8.09 -5.91 4.13
C ILE A 134 -9.51 -6.43 4.28
N GLN A 135 -9.89 -7.35 3.41
CA GLN A 135 -11.11 -8.10 3.51
C GLN A 135 -10.81 -9.49 4.05
N VAL A 136 -11.39 -9.85 5.18
CA VAL A 136 -11.41 -11.23 5.68
C VAL A 136 -12.78 -11.81 5.38
N SER A 137 -12.82 -12.98 4.76
CA SER A 137 -14.05 -13.59 4.21
C SER A 137 -14.18 -15.06 4.56
N ASP A 138 -15.40 -15.50 4.76
CA ASP A 138 -15.72 -16.92 4.84
C ASP A 138 -15.51 -17.58 3.46
N VAL A 139 -14.77 -18.69 3.46
CA VAL A 139 -14.50 -19.52 2.28
C VAL A 139 -14.93 -20.97 2.48
N SER A 140 -15.45 -21.30 3.67
CA SER A 140 -15.70 -22.67 4.12
C SER A 140 -17.15 -22.94 4.48
N GLY A 141 -18.01 -21.92 4.51
CA GLY A 141 -19.39 -22.05 4.98
C GLY A 141 -19.43 -22.19 6.50
N GLN A 142 -18.82 -21.24 7.19
CA GLN A 142 -18.64 -21.28 8.63
C GLN A 142 -20.01 -21.26 9.36
N VAL A 143 -20.23 -22.21 10.28
CA VAL A 143 -21.50 -22.40 11.03
C VAL A 143 -21.67 -21.46 12.24
N GLY A 144 -20.64 -20.69 12.56
CA GLY A 144 -20.60 -19.73 13.66
C GLY A 144 -19.63 -18.59 13.36
N PRO A 145 -19.66 -17.49 14.13
CA PRO A 145 -18.77 -16.36 13.92
C PRO A 145 -17.30 -16.76 14.13
N VAL A 146 -16.42 -16.22 13.28
CA VAL A 146 -14.97 -16.45 13.34
C VAL A 146 -14.29 -15.17 13.79
N ALA A 147 -13.76 -15.19 15.02
CA ALA A 147 -12.88 -14.13 15.50
C ALA A 147 -11.50 -14.29 14.84
N PHE A 148 -10.95 -13.21 14.31
CA PHE A 148 -9.67 -13.21 13.61
C PHE A 148 -8.73 -12.13 14.12
N SER A 149 -7.44 -12.35 13.86
CA SER A 149 -6.36 -11.37 14.01
C SER A 149 -5.53 -11.37 12.74
N ILE A 150 -5.26 -10.19 12.21
CA ILE A 150 -4.37 -9.94 11.06
C ILE A 150 -3.24 -9.05 11.53
N THR A 151 -2.00 -9.41 11.22
CA THR A 151 -0.85 -8.53 11.36
C THR A 151 -0.52 -7.91 10.02
N VAL A 152 -0.35 -6.59 10.00
CA VAL A 152 0.09 -5.83 8.83
C VAL A 152 1.40 -5.16 9.17
N THR A 153 2.44 -5.39 8.38
CA THR A 153 3.70 -4.67 8.50
C THR A 153 3.88 -3.81 7.26
N HIS A 154 4.09 -2.51 7.45
CA HIS A 154 4.23 -1.54 6.37
C HIS A 154 5.07 -0.32 6.82
N PRO A 155 5.54 0.51 5.89
CA PRO A 155 6.16 1.80 6.20
C PRO A 155 5.16 2.86 6.69
#